data_AF-A0A5S6QF98-F1
#
_entry.id   AF-A0A5S6QF98-F1
#
_cell.length_a   1.000
_cell.length_b   1.000
_cell.length_c   1.000
_cell.angle_alpha   90.00
_cell.angle_beta   90.00
_cell.angle_gamma   90.00
#
_symmetry.space_group_name_H-M   'P 1'
#
loop_
_entity.id
_entity.type
_entity.pdbx_description
1 polymer ?
#
loop_
_entity_poly.entity_id
_entity_poly.type
_entity_poly.pdbx_seq_one_letter_code
_entity_poly.pdbx_strand_id
1 'polypeptide(L)'
;MQDAVHKLKEEIASLQTQLAMKRYSGITSDVGGLPESKHLDGSNYSDWKFAMKNYLVDSGLWQCVEGANVDEELDQRALAKINLSIKSCAWAEVRKARTAKEAWDCSADGPILLVV
;
A
#
# COMPACT_ATOMS: atom_id res chain seq x y z
N MET A 1 23.77 27.77 36.03
CA MET A 1 22.89 28.19 34.92
C MET A 1 23.39 27.67 33.57
N GLN A 2 24.69 27.81 33.26
CA GLN A 2 25.28 27.27 32.02
C GLN A 2 25.16 25.74 31.90
N ASP A 3 25.37 24.99 32.99
CA ASP A 3 25.27 23.52 32.97
C ASP A 3 23.86 23.02 32.66
N ALA A 4 22.83 23.72 33.17
CA ALA A 4 21.43 23.40 32.88
C ALA A 4 21.08 23.65 31.41
N VAL A 5 21.64 24.72 30.82
CA VAL A 5 21.47 25.03 29.39
C VAL A 5 22.18 23.99 28.52
N HIS A 6 23.36 23.51 28.93
CA HIS A 6 24.09 22.47 28.21
C HIS A 6 23.30 21.14 28.22
N LYS A 7 22.80 20.73 29.38
CA LYS A 7 21.99 19.52 29.53
C LYS A 7 20.70 19.57 28.69
N LEU A 8 20.03 20.72 28.65
CA LEU A 8 18.84 20.91 27.81
C LEU A 8 19.16 20.81 26.31
N LYS A 9 20.33 21.30 25.87
CA LYS A 9 20.75 21.16 24.47
C LYS A 9 21.00 19.70 24.08
N GLU A 10 21.61 18.93 24.97
CA GLU A 10 21.82 17.48 24.76
C GLU A 10 20.50 16.72 24.69
N GLU A 11 19.54 17.03 25.57
CA GLU A 11 18.21 16.42 25.55
C GLU A 11 17.45 16.75 24.25
N ILE A 12 17.51 18.00 23.78
CA ILE A 12 16.90 18.41 22.49
C ILE A 12 17.53 17.64 21.33
N ALA A 13 18.86 17.50 21.29
CA ALA A 13 19.55 16.77 20.23
C ALA A 13 19.20 15.27 20.23
N SER A 14 19.08 14.67 21.42
CA SER A 14 18.63 13.28 21.58
C SER A 14 17.19 13.10 21.07
N LEU A 15 16.28 14.00 21.45
CA LEU A 15 14.89 13.95 20.99
C LEU A 15 14.76 14.16 19.47
N GLN A 16 15.55 15.05 18.88
CA GLN A 16 15.59 15.23 17.43
C GLN A 16 16.07 13.97 16.71
N THR A 17 17.10 13.31 17.25
CA THR A 17 17.62 12.04 16.70
C THR A 17 16.59 10.92 16.81
N GLN A 18 15.91 10.80 17.96
CA GLN A 18 14.82 9.83 18.15
C GLN A 18 13.66 10.09 17.18
N LEU A 19 13.30 11.35 16.94
CA LEU A 19 12.23 11.70 16.00
C LEU A 19 12.63 11.40 14.54
N ALA A 20 13.90 11.62 14.16
CA ALA A 20 14.42 11.26 12.85
C ALA A 20 14.41 9.73 12.63
N MET A 21 14.82 8.96 13.64
CA MET A 21 14.77 7.50 13.62
C MET A 21 13.34 6.97 13.58
N LYS A 22 12.40 7.59 14.30
CA LYS A 22 10.97 7.24 14.27
C LYS A 22 10.32 7.55 12.92
N ARG A 23 10.78 8.58 12.21
CA ARG A 23 10.39 8.85 10.81
C ARG A 23 10.94 7.78 9.85
N TYR A 24 12.10 7.20 10.15
CA TYR A 24 12.71 6.13 9.37
C TYR A 24 12.05 4.76 9.61
N SER A 25 11.55 4.49 10.82
CA SER A 25 10.83 3.23 11.12
C SER A 25 9.44 3.13 10.47
N GLY A 26 8.97 4.18 9.80
CA GLY A 26 7.78 4.15 8.94
C GLY A 26 8.04 3.47 7.60
N ILE A 27 9.29 3.07 7.31
CA ILE A 27 9.61 2.11 6.26
C ILE A 27 9.51 0.73 6.91
N THR A 28 8.29 0.31 7.25
CA THR A 28 8.03 -1.11 7.49
C THR A 28 8.42 -1.84 6.21
N SER A 29 9.02 -3.02 6.38
CA SER A 29 9.28 -3.93 5.27
C SER A 29 7.93 -4.43 4.75
N ASP A 30 7.19 -3.56 4.06
CA ASP A 30 5.88 -3.88 3.54
C ASP A 30 6.09 -4.87 2.41
N VAL A 31 5.71 -6.11 2.67
CA VAL A 31 5.60 -7.14 1.65
C VAL A 31 4.60 -6.61 0.62
N GLY A 32 5.09 -6.03 -0.47
CA GLY A 32 4.26 -5.38 -1.48
C GLY A 32 4.33 -3.85 -1.54
N GLY A 33 5.29 -3.19 -0.87
CA GLY A 33 5.72 -1.79 -1.10
C GLY A 33 4.69 -0.67 -0.91
N LEU A 34 3.42 -1.00 -0.68
CA LEU A 34 2.35 -0.07 -0.36
C LEU A 34 2.22 0.04 1.17
N PRO A 35 2.19 1.25 1.75
CA PRO A 35 2.00 1.41 3.18
C PRO A 35 0.68 0.78 3.64
N GLU A 36 0.67 0.10 4.79
CA GLU A 36 -0.53 -0.54 5.34
C GLU A 36 -1.71 0.44 5.48
N SER A 37 -1.43 1.71 5.78
CA SER A 37 -2.43 2.80 5.83
C SER A 37 -3.21 3.02 4.52
N LYS A 38 -2.69 2.52 3.40
CA LYS A 38 -3.28 2.60 2.07
C LYS A 38 -3.93 1.31 1.62
N HIS A 39 -3.90 0.24 2.43
CA HIS A 39 -4.54 -1.03 2.08
C HIS A 39 -6.06 -0.91 2.00
N LEU A 40 -6.67 -1.61 1.04
CA LEU A 40 -8.12 -1.60 0.83
C LEU A 40 -8.83 -2.22 2.04
N ASP A 41 -9.75 -1.47 2.64
CA ASP A 41 -10.50 -1.93 3.81
C ASP A 41 -12.02 -1.88 3.64
N GLY A 42 -12.48 -1.61 2.42
CA GLY A 42 -13.89 -1.48 2.06
C GLY A 42 -14.44 -0.06 2.17
N SER A 43 -13.75 0.87 2.84
CA SER A 43 -14.18 2.27 2.97
C SER A 43 -13.35 3.25 2.13
N ASN A 44 -12.14 2.86 1.72
CA ASN A 44 -11.12 3.73 1.15
C ASN A 44 -10.80 3.42 -0.33
N TYR A 45 -11.76 2.87 -1.08
CA TYR A 45 -11.53 2.39 -2.44
C TYR A 45 -10.87 3.43 -3.37
N SER A 46 -11.35 4.68 -3.38
CA SER A 46 -10.78 5.74 -4.24
C SER A 46 -9.31 6.02 -3.93
N ASP A 47 -8.95 6.05 -2.65
CA ASP A 47 -7.57 6.29 -2.20
C ASP A 47 -6.68 5.09 -2.49
N TRP A 48 -7.16 3.88 -2.20
CA TRP A 48 -6.46 2.64 -2.53
C TRP A 48 -6.22 2.52 -4.02
N LYS A 49 -7.24 2.77 -4.86
CA LYS A 49 -7.13 2.71 -6.33
C LYS A 49 -6.07 3.66 -6.85
N PHE A 50 -6.05 4.90 -6.37
CA PHE A 50 -5.04 5.88 -6.76
C PHE A 50 -3.64 5.44 -6.34
N ALA A 51 -3.47 5.01 -5.09
CA ALA A 51 -2.18 4.58 -4.56
C ALA A 51 -1.67 3.31 -5.27
N MET A 52 -2.55 2.34 -5.48
CA MET A 52 -2.22 1.06 -6.07
C MET A 52 -1.90 1.18 -7.56
N LYS A 53 -2.62 2.04 -8.29
CA LYS A 53 -2.26 2.38 -9.67
C LYS A 53 -0.83 2.93 -9.74
N ASN A 54 -0.50 3.93 -8.91
CA ASN A 54 0.84 4.52 -8.91
C ASN A 54 1.91 3.48 -8.56
N TYR A 55 1.62 2.59 -7.61
CA TYR A 55 2.52 1.52 -7.23
C TYR A 55 2.80 0.52 -8.37
N LEU A 56 1.77 0.12 -9.11
CA LEU A 56 1.92 -0.74 -10.28
C LEU A 56 2.63 -0.03 -11.44
N VAL A 57 2.40 1.27 -11.64
CA VAL A 57 3.13 2.08 -12.64
C VAL A 57 4.61 2.16 -12.29
N ASP A 58 4.96 2.49 -11.05
CA ASP A 58 6.35 2.55 -10.57
C ASP A 58 7.06 1.19 -10.71
N SER A 59 6.32 0.10 -10.45
CA SER A 59 6.83 -1.26 -10.63
C SER A 59 6.91 -1.73 -12.09
N GLY A 60 6.44 -0.94 -13.07
CA GLY A 60 6.35 -1.36 -14.48
C GLY A 60 5.39 -2.54 -14.69
N LEU A 61 4.29 -2.59 -13.94
CA LEU A 61 3.30 -3.68 -13.91
C LEU A 61 1.88 -3.24 -14.31
N TRP A 62 1.67 -1.95 -14.55
CA TRP A 62 0.33 -1.42 -14.87
C TRP A 62 -0.29 -2.05 -16.13
N GLN A 63 0.53 -2.42 -17.12
CA GLN A 63 0.04 -3.10 -18.32
C GLN A 63 -0.67 -4.44 -18.04
N CYS A 64 -0.39 -5.09 -16.88
CA CYS A 64 -1.04 -6.34 -16.50
C CYS A 64 -2.52 -6.15 -16.16
N VAL A 65 -2.93 -4.96 -15.69
CA VAL A 65 -4.34 -4.67 -15.39
C VAL A 65 -5.10 -4.09 -16.59
N GLU A 66 -4.37 -3.54 -17.58
CA GLU A 66 -4.95 -3.02 -18.82
C GLU A 66 -5.38 -4.12 -19.80
N GLY A 67 -5.07 -5.40 -19.52
CA GLY A 67 -5.48 -6.54 -20.34
C GLY A 67 -4.61 -6.75 -21.58
N ALA A 68 -3.36 -6.28 -21.56
CA ALA A 68 -2.38 -6.64 -22.57
C ALA A 68 -2.07 -8.15 -22.49
N ASN A 69 -1.57 -8.73 -23.59
CA ASN A 69 -1.04 -10.09 -23.56
C ASN A 69 0.33 -10.06 -22.85
N VAL A 70 0.29 -10.11 -21.52
CA VAL A 70 1.46 -10.00 -20.63
C VAL A 70 2.05 -11.36 -20.32
N ASP A 71 3.35 -11.34 -20.06
CA ASP A 71 4.08 -12.47 -19.50
C ASP A 71 3.44 -12.93 -18.17
N GLU A 72 3.31 -14.24 -18.00
CA GLU A 72 2.65 -14.85 -16.84
C GLU A 72 3.34 -14.46 -15.52
N GLU A 73 4.67 -14.31 -15.51
CA GLU A 73 5.41 -13.91 -14.32
C GLU A 73 5.08 -12.48 -13.91
N LEU A 74 4.93 -11.57 -14.89
CA LEU A 74 4.54 -10.18 -14.64
C LEU A 74 3.09 -10.08 -14.15
N ASP A 75 2.19 -10.87 -14.72
CA ASP A 75 0.80 -10.93 -14.29
C ASP A 75 0.68 -11.45 -12.85
N GLN A 76 1.35 -12.56 -12.52
CA GLN A 76 1.34 -13.13 -11.16
C GLN A 76 1.99 -12.19 -10.14
N ARG A 77 3.02 -11.43 -10.52
CA ARG A 77 3.64 -10.42 -9.67
C ARG A 77 2.70 -9.25 -9.39
N ALA A 78 1.98 -8.78 -10.39
CA ALA A 78 0.97 -7.74 -10.24
C ALA A 78 -0.22 -8.23 -9.39
N LEU A 79 -0.69 -9.45 -9.62
CA LEU A 79 -1.73 -10.11 -8.81
C LEU A 79 -1.34 -10.21 -7.34
N ALA A 80 -0.13 -10.69 -7.05
CA ALA A 80 0.36 -10.81 -5.67
C ALA A 80 0.38 -9.45 -4.96
N LYS A 81 0.85 -8.40 -5.64
CA LYS A 81 0.83 -7.03 -5.11
C LYS A 81 -0.60 -6.55 -4.83
N ILE A 82 -1.54 -6.77 -5.75
CA ILE A 82 -2.98 -6.45 -5.55
C ILE A 82 -3.51 -7.15 -4.31
N ASN A 83 -3.31 -8.46 -4.21
CA ASN A 83 -3.80 -9.26 -3.08
C ASN A 83 -3.21 -8.83 -1.73
N LEU A 84 -1.91 -8.54 -1.68
CA LEU A 84 -1.22 -8.11 -0.45
C LEU A 84 -1.64 -6.72 0.01
N SER A 85 -2.15 -5.88 -0.90
CA SER A 85 -2.63 -4.53 -0.59
C SER A 85 -4.07 -4.49 -0.08
N ILE A 86 -4.73 -5.64 0.10
CA ILE A 86 -6.14 -5.73 0.51
C ILE A 86 -6.21 -6.35 1.91
N LYS A 87 -6.95 -5.70 2.82
CA LYS A 87 -7.19 -6.24 4.16
C LYS A 87 -8.13 -7.44 4.09
N SER A 88 -8.03 -8.33 5.06
CA SER A 88 -8.82 -9.57 5.12
C SER A 88 -10.34 -9.35 5.07
N CYS A 89 -10.85 -8.19 5.50
CA CYS A 89 -12.26 -7.82 5.42
C CYS A 89 -12.78 -7.65 3.98
N ALA A 90 -11.91 -7.43 2.99
CA ALA A 90 -12.25 -7.16 1.60
C ALA A 90 -11.84 -8.29 0.63
N TRP A 91 -11.40 -9.45 1.13
CA TRP A 91 -10.93 -10.57 0.29
C TRP A 91 -12.03 -11.39 -0.41
N ALA A 92 -13.30 -11.21 -0.06
CA ALA A 92 -14.39 -12.10 -0.50
C ALA A 92 -14.46 -12.29 -2.03
N GLU A 93 -14.30 -11.20 -2.78
CA GLU A 93 -14.38 -11.23 -4.24
C GLU A 93 -13.01 -11.43 -4.91
N VAL A 94 -11.95 -10.83 -4.37
CA VAL A 94 -10.62 -10.85 -4.99
C VAL A 94 -9.95 -12.23 -4.91
N ARG A 95 -10.30 -13.08 -3.93
CA ARG A 95 -9.70 -14.41 -3.77
C ARG A 95 -9.94 -15.37 -4.94
N LYS A 96 -10.92 -15.07 -5.80
CA LYS A 96 -11.26 -15.87 -6.98
C LYS A 96 -10.48 -15.46 -8.23
N ALA A 97 -9.88 -14.27 -8.21
CA ALA A 97 -9.12 -13.74 -9.33
C ALA A 97 -7.86 -14.57 -9.58
N ARG A 98 -7.62 -14.86 -10.86
CA ARG A 98 -6.46 -15.62 -11.34
C ARG A 98 -5.45 -14.74 -12.07
N THR A 99 -5.88 -13.56 -12.50
CA THR A 99 -5.03 -12.56 -13.17
C THR A 99 -5.05 -11.24 -12.42
N ALA A 100 -4.03 -10.41 -12.64
CA ALA A 100 -3.98 -9.07 -12.07
C ALA A 100 -5.16 -8.22 -12.52
N LYS A 101 -5.58 -8.38 -13.78
CA LYS A 101 -6.76 -7.73 -14.34
C LYS A 101 -8.04 -8.12 -13.60
N GLU A 102 -8.29 -9.41 -13.42
CA GLU A 102 -9.47 -9.89 -12.70
C GLU A 102 -9.48 -9.37 -11.25
N ALA A 103 -8.34 -9.36 -10.56
CA ALA A 103 -8.24 -8.86 -9.20
C ALA A 103 -8.53 -7.36 -9.12
N TRP A 104 -8.00 -6.59 -10.08
CA TRP A 104 -8.26 -5.17 -10.21
C TRP A 104 -9.74 -4.88 -10.47
N ASP A 105 -10.36 -5.59 -11.41
CA ASP A 105 -11.77 -5.41 -11.78
C ASP A 105 -12.69 -5.84 -10.63
N CYS A 106 -12.43 -6.98 -9.97
CA CYS A 106 -13.17 -7.43 -8.78
C CYS A 106 -13.08 -6.44 -7.60
N SER A 107 -11.92 -5.81 -7.41
CA SER A 107 -11.78 -4.75 -6.40
C SER A 107 -12.52 -3.46 -6.78
N ALA A 108 -12.77 -3.23 -8.06
CA ALA A 108 -13.51 -2.07 -8.57
C ALA A 108 -15.03 -2.25 -8.53
N ASP A 109 -15.52 -3.47 -8.70
CA ASP A 109 -16.94 -3.80 -8.86
C ASP A 109 -17.68 -4.26 -7.58
N GLY A 110 -17.08 -4.17 -6.38
CA GLY A 110 -17.76 -4.58 -5.14
C GLY A 110 -17.54 -3.69 -3.90
N PRO A 111 -18.56 -3.45 -3.05
CA PRO A 111 -19.98 -3.22 -3.30
C PRO A 111 -20.29 -1.71 -3.17
N ILE A 112 -20.41 -1.00 -4.30
CA ILE A 112 -21.05 0.33 -4.33
C ILE A 112 -22.58 0.20 -4.63
N LEU A 113 -23.13 -1.02 -4.65
CA LEU A 113 -24.54 -1.27 -5.03
C LEU A 113 -25.45 -1.90 -3.97
N LEU A 114 -25.08 -1.91 -2.68
CA LEU A 114 -25.98 -2.37 -1.61
C LEU A 114 -26.61 -1.24 -0.77
N VAL A 115 -26.60 0.00 -1.26
CA VAL A 115 -27.33 1.13 -0.66
C VAL A 115 -28.01 1.97 -1.75
N VAL A 116 -29.00 1.38 -2.42
CA VAL A 116 -30.12 2.09 -3.05
C VAL A 116 -31.42 1.47 -2.60
#